data_AF-A0A8J6WSE5-F1
#
_entry.id   AF-A0A8J6WSE5-F1
#
_cell.length_a   1.000
_cell.length_b   1.000
_cell.length_c   1.000
_cell.angle_alpha   90.00
_cell.angle_beta   90.00
_cell.angle_gamma   90.00
#
_symmetry.space_group_name_H-M   'P 1'
#
loop_
_entity.id
_entity.type
_entity.pdbx_description
1 polymer ?
#
loop_
_entity_poly.entity_id
_entity_poly.type
_entity_poly.pdbx_seq_one_letter_code
_entity_poly.pdbx_strand_id
1 'polypeptide(L)'
;MFLALLWLLGLAGLGWLVKSFLLVVGFICLAPVIAFLGFRWWLKRNLVQAQCPVCGSEVAGINQTQIECASCGEALKVEKGHLSRLTPPGTIDVQAIEVPAQPIDR
;
A
#
# COMPACT_ATOMS: atom_id res chain seq x y z
N MET A 1 -19.94 56.93 2.63
CA MET A 1 -19.34 56.19 1.50
C MET A 1 -19.00 54.74 1.88
N PHE A 2 -18.12 54.50 2.87
CA PHE A 2 -17.64 53.15 3.20
C PHE A 2 -18.69 52.18 3.75
N LEU A 3 -19.64 52.64 4.57
CA LEU A 3 -20.73 51.78 5.06
C LEU A 3 -21.63 51.25 3.95
N ALA A 4 -21.95 52.10 2.96
CA ALA A 4 -22.76 51.67 1.81
C ALA A 4 -22.04 50.60 0.98
N LEU A 5 -20.71 50.72 0.84
CA LEU A 5 -19.89 49.72 0.17
C LEU A 5 -19.86 48.40 0.94
N LEU A 6 -19.62 48.43 2.25
CA LEU A 6 -19.68 47.25 3.12
C LEU A 6 -21.05 46.56 3.09
N TRP A 7 -22.14 47.34 3.01
CA TRP A 7 -23.49 46.79 2.91
C TRP A 7 -23.76 46.13 1.55
N LEU A 8 -23.28 46.75 0.46
CA LEU A 8 -23.34 46.18 -0.89
C LEU A 8 -22.50 44.91 -1.02
N LEU A 9 -21.30 44.89 -0.45
CA LEU A 9 -20.46 43.70 -0.36
C LEU A 9 -21.07 42.63 0.56
N GLY A 10 -21.75 43.01 1.63
CA GLY A 10 -22.49 42.09 2.50
C GLY A 10 -23.63 41.41 1.73
N LEU A 11 -24.45 42.18 1.03
CA LEU A 11 -25.57 41.67 0.22
C LEU A 11 -25.08 40.82 -0.97
N ALA A 12 -24.05 41.27 -1.67
CA ALA A 12 -23.47 40.53 -2.80
C ALA A 12 -22.65 39.30 -2.34
N GLY A 13 -21.95 39.42 -1.21
CA GLY A 13 -21.08 38.40 -0.64
C GLY A 13 -21.84 37.29 0.10
N LEU A 14 -22.95 37.61 0.79
CA LEU A 14 -23.78 36.59 1.45
C LEU A 14 -24.34 35.58 0.46
N GLY A 15 -24.78 36.04 -0.72
CA GLY A 15 -25.29 35.15 -1.77
C GLY A 15 -24.22 34.16 -2.24
N TRP A 16 -22.98 34.62 -2.42
CA TRP A 16 -21.85 33.76 -2.78
C TRP A 16 -21.46 32.80 -1.65
N LEU A 17 -21.41 33.31 -0.42
CA LEU A 17 -21.03 32.54 0.77
C LEU A 17 -21.99 31.38 1.01
N VAL A 18 -23.30 31.64 0.93
CA VAL A 18 -24.34 30.61 1.10
C VAL A 18 -24.27 29.56 0.00
N LYS A 19 -24.06 29.96 -1.26
CA LYS A 19 -23.89 29.02 -2.39
C LYS A 19 -22.69 28.10 -2.22
N SER A 20 -21.55 28.67 -1.82
CA SER A 20 -20.32 27.91 -1.56
C SER A 20 -20.50 26.95 -0.38
N PHE A 21 -21.13 27.42 0.71
CA PHE A 21 -21.43 26.59 1.87
C PHE A 21 -22.32 25.40 1.52
N LEU A 22 -23.39 25.62 0.75
CA LEU A 22 -24.26 24.54 0.24
C LEU A 22 -23.48 23.54 -0.63
N LEU A 23 -22.56 23.99 -1.47
CA LEU A 23 -21.69 23.11 -2.26
C LEU A 23 -20.80 22.25 -1.35
N VAL A 24 -20.13 22.86 -0.37
CA VAL A 24 -19.24 22.14 0.56
C VAL A 24 -20.03 21.12 1.36
N VAL A 25 -21.22 21.48 1.87
CA VAL A 25 -22.10 20.53 2.58
C VAL A 25 -22.51 19.38 1.65
N GLY A 26 -22.89 19.67 0.41
CA GLY A 26 -23.19 18.64 -0.58
C GLY A 26 -22.00 17.70 -0.85
N PHE A 27 -20.79 18.26 -0.97
CA PHE A 27 -19.56 17.47 -1.10
C PHE A 27 -19.27 16.63 0.14
N ILE A 28 -19.49 17.15 1.36
CA ILE A 28 -19.32 16.39 2.60
C ILE A 28 -20.30 15.21 2.66
N CYS A 29 -21.53 15.39 2.19
CA CYS A 29 -22.52 14.31 2.10
C CYS A 29 -22.16 13.27 1.02
N LEU A 30 -21.61 13.69 -0.12
CA LEU A 30 -21.20 12.79 -1.20
C LEU A 30 -19.84 12.12 -0.96
N ALA A 31 -18.94 12.78 -0.24
CA ALA A 31 -17.60 12.32 0.08
C ALA A 31 -17.56 10.90 0.65
N PRO A 32 -18.39 10.50 1.66
CA PRO A 32 -18.33 9.14 2.18
C PRO A 32 -18.69 8.09 1.13
N VAL A 33 -19.64 8.39 0.23
CA VAL A 33 -20.04 7.46 -0.84
C VAL A 33 -18.90 7.28 -1.85
N ILE A 34 -18.30 8.39 -2.29
CA ILE A 34 -17.18 8.37 -3.24
C ILE A 34 -15.95 7.72 -2.59
N ALA A 35 -15.65 8.05 -1.34
CA ALA A 35 -14.56 7.46 -0.58
C ALA A 35 -14.74 5.95 -0.45
N PHE A 36 -15.94 5.47 -0.13
CA PHE A 36 -16.22 4.05 -0.01
C PHE A 36 -16.06 3.31 -1.35
N LEU A 37 -16.61 3.86 -2.44
CA LEU A 37 -16.49 3.27 -3.78
C LEU A 37 -15.04 3.27 -4.27
N GLY A 38 -14.33 4.38 -4.08
CA GLY A 38 -12.91 4.51 -4.44
C GLY A 38 -12.04 3.55 -3.65
N PHE A 39 -12.24 3.45 -2.34
CA PHE A 39 -11.52 2.51 -1.48
C PHE A 39 -11.79 1.05 -1.87
N ARG A 40 -13.05 0.70 -2.15
CA ARG A 40 -13.43 -0.65 -2.59
C ARG A 40 -12.84 -1.00 -3.95
N TRP A 41 -12.84 -0.05 -4.90
CA TRP A 41 -12.19 -0.23 -6.20
C TRP A 41 -10.67 -0.37 -6.08
N TRP A 42 -10.05 0.45 -5.23
CA TRP A 42 -8.62 0.39 -4.95
C TRP A 42 -8.21 -0.95 -4.34
N LEU A 43 -8.93 -1.44 -3.32
CA LEU A 43 -8.67 -2.75 -2.72
C LEU A 43 -8.70 -3.87 -3.76
N LYS A 44 -9.69 -3.89 -4.65
CA LYS A 44 -9.78 -4.92 -5.70
C LYS A 44 -8.57 -4.91 -6.65
N ARG A 45 -7.98 -3.74 -6.90
CA ARG A 45 -6.81 -3.59 -7.79
C ARG A 45 -5.49 -3.80 -7.07
N ASN A 46 -5.45 -3.50 -5.77
CA ASN A 46 -4.23 -3.54 -4.98
C ASN A 46 -4.05 -4.84 -4.18
N LEU A 47 -5.12 -5.62 -4.01
CA LEU A 47 -5.07 -6.94 -3.38
C LEU A 47 -4.54 -7.97 -4.38
N VAL A 48 -3.43 -8.58 -4.02
CA VAL A 48 -2.76 -9.64 -4.78
C VAL A 48 -2.98 -10.95 -4.04
N GLN A 49 -3.48 -11.96 -4.74
CA GLN A 49 -3.54 -13.33 -4.26
C GLN A 49 -2.55 -14.15 -5.06
N ALA A 50 -1.58 -14.74 -4.38
CA ALA A 50 -0.55 -15.56 -5.01
C ALA A 50 -0.10 -16.66 -4.03
N GLN A 51 0.50 -17.72 -4.57
CA GLN A 51 1.07 -18.79 -3.75
C GLN A 51 2.42 -18.38 -3.18
N CYS A 52 2.68 -18.78 -1.94
CA CYS A 52 3.98 -18.63 -1.30
C CYS A 52 5.01 -19.49 -2.05
N PRO A 53 6.15 -18.92 -2.51
CA PRO A 53 7.17 -19.67 -3.24
C PRO A 53 7.91 -20.72 -2.38
N VAL A 54 7.76 -20.66 -1.05
CA VAL A 54 8.43 -21.58 -0.11
C VAL A 54 7.55 -22.78 0.22
N CYS A 55 6.27 -22.54 0.56
CA CYS A 55 5.37 -23.60 1.06
C CYS A 55 4.18 -23.90 0.14
N GLY A 56 3.96 -23.13 -0.93
CA GLY A 56 2.85 -23.32 -1.88
C GLY A 56 1.47 -22.92 -1.36
N SER A 57 1.35 -22.42 -0.12
CA SER A 57 0.07 -21.95 0.43
C SER A 57 -0.39 -20.65 -0.26
N GLU A 58 -1.70 -20.47 -0.43
CA GLU A 58 -2.28 -19.23 -0.95
C GLU A 58 -2.19 -18.12 0.10
N VAL A 59 -1.58 -17.01 -0.29
CA VAL A 59 -1.42 -15.84 0.57
C VAL A 59 -1.99 -14.61 -0.16
N ALA A 60 -2.81 -13.85 0.56
CA ALA A 60 -3.32 -12.57 0.08
C ALA A 60 -2.54 -11.42 0.72
N GLY A 61 -2.13 -10.46 -0.10
CA GLY A 61 -1.38 -9.29 0.35
C GLY A 61 -1.73 -8.04 -0.42
N ILE A 62 -1.48 -6.89 0.17
CA ILE A 62 -1.64 -5.60 -0.50
C ILE A 62 -0.32 -5.31 -1.25
N ASN A 63 -0.40 -4.89 -2.52
CA ASN A 63 0.79 -4.47 -3.28
C ASN A 63 1.61 -3.43 -2.51
N GLN A 64 2.94 -3.55 -2.60
CA GLN A 64 3.93 -2.71 -1.91
C GLN A 64 3.96 -2.88 -0.38
N THR A 65 3.37 -3.95 0.16
CA THR A 65 3.47 -4.29 1.58
C THR A 65 4.39 -5.49 1.80
N GLN A 66 4.93 -5.59 3.02
CA GLN A 66 5.66 -6.75 3.50
C GLN A 66 4.70 -7.55 4.38
N ILE A 67 4.57 -8.84 4.10
CA ILE A 67 3.67 -9.74 4.82
C ILE A 67 4.43 -10.99 5.25
N GLU A 68 4.12 -11.50 6.43
CA GLU A 68 4.65 -12.78 6.90
C GLU A 68 3.66 -13.89 6.55
N CYS A 69 4.14 -14.96 5.91
CA CYS A 69 3.28 -16.09 5.57
C CYS A 69 2.84 -16.83 6.84
N ALA A 70 1.52 -16.92 7.08
CA ALA A 70 0.97 -17.62 8.23
C ALA A 70 1.27 -19.14 8.27
N SER A 71 1.67 -19.73 7.14
CA SER A 71 1.95 -21.17 7.05
C SER A 71 3.42 -21.54 7.28
N CYS A 72 4.37 -20.66 6.94
CA CYS A 72 5.82 -20.96 7.05
C CYS A 72 6.62 -19.92 7.84
N GLY A 73 6.01 -18.79 8.23
CA GLY A 73 6.69 -17.71 8.96
C GLY A 73 7.68 -16.91 8.10
N GLU A 74 7.69 -17.09 6.79
CA GLU A 74 8.61 -16.38 5.89
C GLU A 74 8.12 -14.95 5.60
N ALA A 75 9.03 -13.99 5.72
CA ALA A 75 8.78 -12.61 5.32
C ALA A 75 8.82 -12.47 3.78
N LEU A 76 7.68 -12.11 3.20
CA LEU A 76 7.49 -11.92 1.76
C LEU A 76 7.20 -10.44 1.46
N LYS A 77 7.69 -9.96 0.32
CA LYS A 77 7.35 -8.63 -0.22
C LYS A 77 6.41 -8.80 -1.41
N VAL A 78 5.31 -8.07 -1.39
CA VAL A 78 4.35 -8.04 -2.50
C VAL A 78 4.78 -6.96 -3.49
N GLU A 79 5.38 -7.34 -4.62
CA GLU A 79 5.79 -6.42 -5.67
C GLU A 79 5.11 -6.74 -7.01
N LYS A 80 4.42 -5.73 -7.58
CA LYS A 80 3.84 -5.77 -8.93
C LYS A 80 2.96 -7.01 -9.20
N GLY A 81 2.18 -7.47 -8.22
CA GLY A 81 1.34 -8.66 -8.38
C GLY A 81 2.02 -9.99 -8.09
N HIS A 82 3.28 -10.00 -7.63
CA HIS A 82 4.02 -11.21 -7.28
C HIS A 82 4.51 -11.16 -5.83
N LEU A 83 4.59 -12.33 -5.21
CA LEU A 83 5.21 -12.53 -3.90
C LEU A 83 6.67 -12.89 -4.11
N SER A 84 7.57 -11.97 -3.73
CA SER A 84 9.01 -12.17 -3.78
C SER A 84 9.58 -12.24 -2.36
N ARG A 85 10.67 -13.00 -2.19
CA ARG A 85 11.36 -13.10 -0.90
C ARG A 85 12.08 -11.77 -0.58
N LEU A 86 12.08 -11.36 0.69
CA LEU A 86 12.81 -10.18 1.16
C LEU A 86 14.32 -10.39 1.20
N THR A 87 14.76 -11.63 1.42
CA THR A 87 16.16 -12.04 1.46
C THR A 87 16.59 -12.68 0.13
N PRO A 88 17.80 -12.39 -0.36
CA PRO A 88 18.36 -13.10 -1.51
C PRO A 88 18.37 -14.61 -1.25
N PRO A 89 18.21 -15.46 -2.29
CA PRO A 89 18.46 -16.89 -2.13
C PRO A 89 19.87 -17.05 -1.57
N GLY A 90 19.99 -17.73 -0.44
CA GLY A 90 21.24 -17.76 0.33
C GLY A 90 22.42 -18.16 -0.53
N THR A 91 23.32 -17.22 -0.80
CA THR A 91 24.67 -17.54 -1.24
C THR A 91 25.37 -18.13 -0.02
N ILE A 92 25.34 -19.46 0.11
CA ILE A 92 26.31 -20.13 0.94
C ILE A 92 27.63 -19.96 0.19
N ASP A 93 28.42 -18.95 0.56
CA ASP A 93 29.82 -18.85 0.15
C ASP A 93 30.55 -20.03 0.78
N VAL A 94 30.58 -21.15 0.04
CA VAL A 94 31.38 -22.31 0.40
C VAL A 94 32.84 -21.91 0.20
N GLN A 95 33.50 -21.52 1.29
CA GLN A 95 34.96 -21.48 1.31
C GLN A 95 35.46 -22.92 1.26
N ALA A 96 35.90 -23.34 0.08
CA ALA A 96 36.61 -24.60 -0.09
C ALA A 96 37.92 -24.52 0.69
N ILE A 97 37.93 -25.09 1.90
CA ILE A 97 39.17 -25.38 2.60
C ILE A 97 39.75 -26.64 1.98
N GLU A 98 40.89 -26.49 1.31
CA GLU A 98 41.70 -27.61 0.86
C GLU A 98 42.22 -28.34 2.10
N VAL A 99 41.73 -29.56 2.34
CA VAL A 99 42.24 -30.42 3.40
C VAL A 99 43.49 -31.13 2.86
N PRO A 100 44.69 -30.85 3.38
CA PRO A 100 45.90 -31.53 2.94
C PRO A 100 45.79 -33.02 3.32
N ALA A 101 45.90 -33.89 2.31
CA ALA A 101 45.86 -35.33 2.52
C ALA A 101 47.09 -35.78 3.32
N GLN A 102 46.87 -36.39 4.48
CA GLN A 102 47.93 -37.04 5.24
C GLN A 102 48.31 -38.34 4.52
N PRO A 103 49.57 -38.52 4.07
CA PRO A 103 50.03 -39.80 3.55
C PRO A 103 50.01 -40.82 4.68
N ILE A 104 49.29 -41.91 4.47
CA ILE A 104 49.29 -43.08 5.35
C ILE A 104 50.56 -43.86 5.01
N ASP A 105 51.63 -43.62 5.76
CA ASP A 105 52.85 -44.43 5.68
C ASP A 105 52.53 -45.87 6.12
N ARG A 106 52.87 -46.83 5.26
CA ARG A 106 52.76 -48.27 5.49
C ARG A 106 54.09 -48.94 5.20
#